data_AF-A0A1Y3SIF9-F1
#
_entry.id   AF-A0A1Y3SIF9-F1
#
_cell.length_a   1.000
_cell.length_b   1.000
_cell.length_c   1.000
_cell.angle_alpha   90.00
_cell.angle_beta   90.00
_cell.angle_gamma   90.00
#
_symmetry.space_group_name_H-M   'P 1'
#
loop_
_entity.id
_entity.type
_entity.pdbx_description
1 polymer ?
#
loop_
_entity_poly.entity_id
_entity_poly.type
_entity_poly.pdbx_seq_one_letter_code
_entity_poly.pdbx_strand_id
1 'polypeptide(L)'
;MLLLKPRNPVSYALCNQTVTIYHMDGQSCTRTVRHDAFLDHKKVQSVDKTGSREASSFLLVLPGSTVPVSVGDKVVHGEGPECRNREDWAALIPAKVPGLVVVQYVDVKRWAGEIVHTEAGG
;
A
#
# COMPACT_ATOMS: atom_id res chain seq x y z
N MET A 1 21.38 -24.67 -28.02
CA MET A 1 20.56 -24.95 -26.83
C MET A 1 20.09 -23.60 -26.28
N LEU A 2 18.82 -23.25 -26.48
CA LEU A 2 18.27 -21.97 -26.03
C LEU A 2 17.89 -22.12 -24.55
N LEU A 3 18.71 -21.59 -23.63
CA LEU A 3 18.34 -21.51 -22.22
C LEU A 3 17.36 -20.34 -22.06
N LEU A 4 16.06 -20.65 -21.97
CA LEU A 4 15.08 -19.67 -21.54
C LEU A 4 15.49 -19.21 -20.13
N LYS A 5 15.79 -17.92 -19.98
CA LYS A 5 15.96 -17.34 -18.64
C LYS A 5 14.69 -17.63 -17.84
N PRO A 6 14.82 -18.12 -16.60
CA PRO A 6 13.65 -18.30 -15.75
C PRO A 6 12.91 -16.97 -15.64
N ARG A 7 11.58 -17.02 -15.56
CA ARG A 7 10.74 -15.84 -15.32
C ARG A 7 10.44 -15.76 -13.84
N ASN A 8 10.15 -14.55 -13.34
CA ASN A 8 9.65 -14.37 -11.98
C ASN A 8 8.45 -15.32 -11.74
N PRO A 9 8.52 -16.22 -10.72
CA PRO A 9 7.46 -17.18 -10.45
C PRO A 9 6.24 -16.56 -9.75
N VAL A 10 6.34 -15.32 -9.26
CA VAL A 10 5.26 -14.66 -8.52
C VAL A 10 4.13 -14.26 -9.48
N SER A 11 2.91 -14.70 -9.16
CA SER A 11 1.70 -14.31 -9.87
C SER A 11 1.03 -13.12 -9.18
N TYR A 12 0.68 -12.10 -9.97
CA TYR A 12 -0.03 -10.91 -9.50
C TYR A 12 -1.49 -10.87 -9.99
N ALA A 13 -2.10 -12.02 -10.27
CA ALA A 13 -3.47 -12.08 -10.79
C ALA A 13 -4.52 -11.43 -9.87
N LEU A 14 -4.24 -11.33 -8.56
CA LEU A 14 -5.09 -10.67 -7.58
C LEU A 14 -4.82 -9.15 -7.46
N CYS A 15 -3.73 -8.65 -8.06
CA CYS A 15 -3.40 -7.23 -8.08
C CYS A 15 -4.20 -6.53 -9.20
N ASN A 16 -5.52 -6.49 -9.03
CA ASN A 16 -6.48 -5.94 -10.00
C ASN A 16 -7.32 -4.79 -9.42
N GLN A 17 -6.93 -4.28 -8.26
CA GLN A 17 -7.62 -3.21 -7.57
C GLN A 17 -6.97 -1.88 -7.93
N THR A 18 -7.78 -0.82 -7.97
CA THR A 18 -7.27 0.55 -8.02
C THR A 18 -6.98 1.03 -6.60
N VAL A 19 -5.85 1.68 -6.39
CA VAL A 19 -5.52 2.38 -5.14
C VAL A 19 -4.92 3.74 -5.46
N THR A 20 -5.08 4.68 -4.54
CA THR A 20 -4.42 5.97 -4.58
C THR A 20 -3.41 6.05 -3.45
N ILE A 21 -2.14 6.26 -3.81
CA ILE A 21 -1.03 6.48 -2.89
C ILE A 21 -0.81 7.98 -2.82
N TYR A 22 -0.87 8.51 -1.61
CA TYR A 22 -0.45 9.86 -1.32
C TYR A 22 0.92 9.78 -0.67
N HIS A 23 1.84 10.60 -1.17
CA HIS A 23 3.13 10.87 -0.55
C HIS A 23 3.25 12.35 -0.17
N MET A 24 3.80 12.64 1.01
CA MET A 24 4.06 14.00 1.46
C MET A 24 5.57 14.25 1.49
N ASP A 25 6.04 15.14 0.62
CA ASP A 25 7.44 15.58 0.59
C ASP A 25 7.51 17.06 1.03
N GLY A 26 7.87 17.28 2.28
CA GLY A 26 7.93 18.61 2.89
C GLY A 26 6.58 19.32 2.93
N GLN A 27 6.31 20.18 1.93
CA GLN A 27 5.05 20.93 1.78
C GLN A 27 4.22 20.49 0.57
N SER A 28 4.76 19.63 -0.29
CA SER A 28 4.09 19.15 -1.50
C SER A 28 3.47 17.78 -1.26
N CYS A 29 2.20 17.65 -1.66
CA CYS A 29 1.54 16.36 -1.70
C CYS A 29 1.57 15.81 -3.13
N THR A 30 2.04 14.58 -3.29
CA THR A 30 1.96 13.83 -4.55
C THR A 30 0.85 12.80 -4.45
N ARG A 31 -0.05 12.79 -5.44
CA ARG A 31 -1.11 11.80 -5.61
C ARG A 31 -0.76 10.87 -6.77
N THR A 32 -0.68 9.57 -6.51
CA THR A 32 -0.40 8.55 -7.51
C THR A 32 -1.51 7.52 -7.53
N VAL A 33 -2.21 7.38 -8.66
CA VAL A 33 -3.20 6.33 -8.86
C VAL A 33 -2.53 5.10 -9.49
N ARG A 34 -2.79 3.93 -8.93
CA ARG A 34 -2.31 2.63 -9.41
C ARG A 34 -3.50 1.72 -9.65
N HIS A 35 -3.49 0.97 -10.76
CA HIS A 35 -4.60 0.10 -11.18
C HIS A 35 -4.29 -1.39 -11.03
N ASP A 36 -3.11 -1.71 -10.50
CA ASP A 36 -2.53 -3.04 -10.38
C ASP A 36 -2.09 -3.29 -8.94
N ALA A 37 -2.97 -3.03 -7.97
CA ALA A 37 -2.68 -3.24 -6.56
C ALA A 37 -3.53 -4.36 -5.97
N PHE A 38 -3.06 -4.93 -4.87
CA PHE A 38 -3.88 -5.73 -3.97
C PHE A 38 -3.82 -5.12 -2.59
N LEU A 39 -4.94 -4.59 -2.11
CA LEU A 39 -5.11 -4.02 -0.78
C LEU A 39 -6.12 -4.86 -0.01
N ASP A 40 -5.64 -5.56 1.02
CA ASP A 40 -6.46 -6.38 1.91
C ASP A 40 -6.48 -5.77 3.31
N HIS A 41 -7.69 -5.67 3.88
CA HIS A 41 -7.90 -5.20 5.25
C HIS A 41 -8.16 -6.40 6.15
N LYS A 42 -7.28 -6.62 7.11
CA LYS A 42 -7.43 -7.64 8.11
C LYS A 42 -7.95 -7.03 9.41
N LYS A 43 -9.20 -7.32 9.75
CA LYS A 43 -9.71 -7.07 11.11
C LYS A 43 -9.19 -8.16 12.02
N VAL A 44 -8.34 -7.79 12.98
CA VAL A 44 -7.90 -8.69 14.06
C VAL A 44 -8.69 -8.31 15.30
N GLN A 45 -9.60 -9.20 15.71
CA GLN A 45 -10.24 -9.10 17.03
C GLN A 45 -9.35 -9.82 18.04
N SER A 46 -8.74 -9.05 18.93
CA SER A 46 -8.01 -9.56 20.09
C SER A 46 -8.94 -9.50 21.31
N VAL A 47 -9.14 -10.63 21.97
CA VAL A 47 -9.85 -10.70 23.25
C VAL A 47 -8.84 -10.73 24.39
N ASP A 48 -8.66 -9.58 25.04
CA ASP A 48 -7.77 -9.43 26.18
C ASP A 48 -8.59 -9.49 27.48
N LYS A 49 -7.94 -9.76 28.63
CA LYS A 49 -8.60 -9.86 29.96
C LYS A 49 -9.33 -8.58 30.41
N THR A 50 -9.15 -7.46 29.69
CA THR A 50 -9.67 -6.12 30.03
C THR A 50 -10.76 -5.63 29.07
N GLY A 51 -11.16 -6.45 28.09
CA GLY A 51 -12.10 -6.08 27.03
C GLY A 51 -11.52 -6.32 25.63
N SER A 52 -12.38 -6.37 24.62
CA SER A 52 -11.99 -6.54 23.22
C SER A 52 -11.28 -5.29 22.69
N ARG A 53 -10.08 -5.45 22.12
CA ARG A 53 -9.40 -4.39 21.36
C ARG A 53 -9.46 -4.75 19.88
N GLU A 54 -10.13 -3.92 19.09
CA GLU A 54 -10.09 -4.05 17.63
C GLU A 54 -8.80 -3.43 17.11
N ALA A 55 -7.95 -4.25 16.49
CA ALA A 55 -6.81 -3.80 15.71
C ALA A 55 -7.12 -4.06 14.23
N SER A 56 -7.18 -2.99 13.43
CA SER A 56 -7.26 -3.11 11.97
C SER A 56 -5.84 -3.10 11.43
N SER A 57 -5.42 -4.17 10.77
CA SER A 57 -4.19 -4.18 9.98
C SER A 57 -4.49 -4.28 8.50
N PHE A 58 -3.51 -4.01 7.64
CA PHE A 58 -3.67 -4.20 6.20
C PHE A 58 -2.41 -4.76 5.54
N LEU A 59 -2.59 -5.34 4.36
CA LEU A 59 -1.54 -5.71 3.43
C LEU A 59 -1.78 -5.03 2.09
N LEU A 60 -0.79 -4.31 1.62
CA LEU A 60 -0.72 -3.73 0.29
C LEU A 60 0.38 -4.43 -0.51
N VAL A 61 0.06 -4.91 -1.70
CA VAL A 61 1.02 -5.47 -2.67
C VAL A 61 0.99 -4.62 -3.93
N LEU A 62 2.18 -4.14 -4.34
CA LEU A 62 2.39 -3.32 -5.53
C LEU A 62 3.44 -4.00 -6.42
N PRO A 63 3.01 -4.71 -7.49
CA PRO A 63 3.89 -5.28 -8.49
C PRO A 63 4.73 -4.21 -9.20
N GLY A 64 5.95 -4.57 -9.59
CA GLY A 64 6.82 -3.70 -10.37
C GLY A 64 8.26 -3.73 -9.90
N SER A 65 9.12 -3.07 -10.67
CA SER A 65 10.57 -3.01 -10.44
C SER A 65 11.01 -1.79 -9.61
N THR A 66 10.07 -1.05 -9.05
CA THR A 66 10.32 0.16 -8.24
C THR A 66 9.68 0.03 -6.85
N VAL A 67 10.03 0.95 -5.96
CA VAL A 67 9.43 1.07 -4.62
C VAL A 67 8.54 2.31 -4.62
N PRO A 68 7.23 2.18 -4.91
CA PRO A 68 6.34 3.32 -5.13
C PRO A 68 5.74 3.92 -3.85
N VAL A 69 6.09 3.38 -2.68
CA VAL A 69 5.48 3.72 -1.40
C VAL A 69 6.55 3.81 -0.30
N SER A 70 6.34 4.71 0.65
CA SER A 70 7.22 4.96 1.80
C SER A 70 6.45 4.87 3.11
N VAL A 71 7.17 4.69 4.22
CA VAL A 71 6.57 4.78 5.56
C VAL A 71 5.98 6.18 5.77
N GLY A 72 4.76 6.23 6.29
CA GLY A 72 3.98 7.45 6.47
C GLY A 72 3.05 7.78 5.31
N ASP A 73 3.20 7.12 4.16
CA ASP A 73 2.30 7.30 3.02
C ASP A 73 0.87 6.90 3.40
N LYS A 74 -0.09 7.58 2.78
CA LYS A 74 -1.52 7.29 2.96
C LYS A 74 -2.04 6.60 1.72
N VAL A 75 -2.77 5.51 1.91
CA VAL A 75 -3.29 4.72 0.79
C VAL A 75 -4.80 4.59 0.92
N VAL A 76 -5.52 4.79 -0.17
CA VAL A 76 -6.98 4.64 -0.25
C VAL A 76 -7.32 3.66 -1.35
N HIS A 77 -8.31 2.81 -1.12
CA HIS A 77 -8.90 1.98 -2.16
C HIS A 77 -9.68 2.82 -3.17
N GLY A 78 -9.44 2.62 -4.46
CA GLY A 78 -10.00 3.38 -5.57
C GLY A 78 -9.24 4.67 -5.90
N GLU A 79 -9.90 5.51 -6.69
CA GLU A 79 -9.43 6.87 -6.97
C GLU A 79 -9.81 7.80 -5.82
N GLY A 80 -8.83 8.15 -4.99
CA GLY A 80 -9.02 9.07 -3.88
C GLY A 80 -9.04 10.54 -4.35
N PRO A 81 -9.43 11.48 -3.47
CA PRO A 81 -9.49 12.92 -3.79
C PRO A 81 -8.12 13.50 -4.21
N GLU A 82 -8.15 14.65 -4.88
CA GLU A 82 -6.94 15.42 -5.16
C GLU A 82 -6.23 15.83 -3.86
N CYS A 83 -4.90 15.85 -3.89
CA CYS A 83 -4.07 16.29 -2.78
C CYS A 83 -2.89 17.07 -3.34
N ARG A 84 -2.88 18.37 -3.11
CA ARG A 84 -1.88 19.28 -3.69
C ARG A 84 -0.97 19.88 -2.63
N ASN A 85 -1.51 20.08 -1.42
CA ASN A 85 -0.83 20.77 -0.34
C ASN A 85 -0.92 19.99 0.98
N ARG A 86 -0.26 20.54 2.01
CA ARG A 86 -0.23 19.97 3.36
C ARG A 86 -1.60 19.89 4.04
N GLU A 87 -2.51 20.81 3.75
CA GLU A 87 -3.85 20.84 4.34
C GLU A 87 -4.71 19.70 3.77
N ASP A 88 -4.68 19.50 2.45
CA ASP A 88 -5.32 18.36 1.78
C ASP A 88 -4.79 17.04 2.37
N TRP A 89 -3.46 16.94 2.53
CA TRP A 89 -2.84 15.79 3.17
C TRP A 89 -3.31 15.58 4.60
N ALA A 90 -3.38 16.65 5.40
CA ALA A 90 -3.80 16.58 6.80
C ALA A 90 -5.28 16.18 6.93
N ALA A 91 -6.12 16.48 5.94
CA ALA A 91 -7.52 16.08 5.91
C ALA A 91 -7.72 14.58 5.63
N LEU A 92 -6.76 13.93 4.96
CA LEU A 92 -6.73 12.49 4.70
C LEU A 92 -6.43 11.70 5.99
N ILE A 93 -7.42 11.51 6.86
CA ILE A 93 -7.26 10.71 8.09
C ILE A 93 -8.18 9.48 8.09
N PRO A 94 -7.75 8.33 8.65
CA PRO A 94 -8.56 7.11 8.66
C PRO A 94 -9.97 7.29 9.23
N ALA A 95 -10.11 8.18 10.23
CA ALA A 95 -11.40 8.48 10.85
C ALA A 95 -12.39 9.24 9.94
N LYS A 96 -11.91 9.90 8.87
CA LYS A 96 -12.74 10.70 7.95
C LYS A 96 -12.85 10.09 6.55
N VAL A 97 -11.86 9.30 6.15
CA VAL A 97 -11.78 8.70 4.81
C VAL A 97 -11.87 7.18 4.97
N PRO A 98 -13.05 6.57 4.78
CA PRO A 98 -13.21 5.13 4.86
C PRO A 98 -12.23 4.39 3.95
N GLY A 99 -11.60 3.34 4.49
CA GLY A 99 -10.60 2.56 3.76
C GLY A 99 -9.23 3.23 3.62
N LEU A 100 -9.02 4.43 4.16
CA LEU A 100 -7.70 5.04 4.23
C LEU A 100 -6.82 4.34 5.27
N VAL A 101 -5.64 3.95 4.84
CA VAL A 101 -4.61 3.32 5.68
C VAL A 101 -3.33 4.17 5.67
N VAL A 102 -2.52 4.02 6.71
CA VAL A 102 -1.22 4.69 6.83
C VAL A 102 -0.14 3.62 6.85
N VAL A 103 0.84 3.74 5.96
CA VAL A 103 1.92 2.78 5.82
C VAL A 103 2.87 2.88 7.01
N GLN A 104 3.00 1.78 7.76
CA GLN A 104 3.92 1.68 8.90
C GLN A 104 5.21 0.93 8.55
N TYR A 105 5.15 0.02 7.57
CA TYR A 105 6.33 -0.67 7.05
C TYR A 105 6.27 -0.80 5.52
N VAL A 106 7.46 -0.91 4.92
CA VAL A 106 7.67 -1.20 3.50
C VAL A 106 8.69 -2.32 3.39
N ASP A 107 8.38 -3.35 2.63
CA ASP A 107 9.24 -4.51 2.40
C ASP A 107 9.37 -4.79 0.90
N VAL A 108 10.61 -4.81 0.40
CA VAL A 108 10.91 -4.95 -1.02
C VAL A 108 11.19 -6.41 -1.31
N LYS A 109 10.36 -7.03 -2.17
CA LYS A 109 10.56 -8.41 -2.59
C LYS A 109 11.43 -8.46 -3.83
N ARG A 110 12.38 -9.40 -3.80
CA ARG A 110 13.36 -9.61 -4.86
C ARG A 110 13.32 -11.03 -5.39
N TRP A 111 13.56 -11.17 -6.68
CA TRP A 111 13.79 -12.46 -7.32
C TRP A 111 14.99 -12.33 -8.27
N ALA A 112 15.92 -13.26 -8.18
CA ALA A 112 17.19 -13.22 -8.92
C ALA A 112 17.97 -11.87 -8.77
N GLY A 113 17.84 -11.22 -7.61
CA GLY A 113 18.49 -9.93 -7.31
C GLY A 113 17.67 -8.69 -7.70
N GLU A 114 16.70 -8.83 -8.59
CA GLU A 114 15.85 -7.74 -9.08
C GLU A 114 14.61 -7.52 -8.22
N ILE A 115 14.15 -6.27 -8.11
CA ILE A 115 12.88 -5.95 -7.45
C ILE A 115 11.74 -6.50 -8.30
N VAL A 116 10.81 -7.21 -7.67
CA VAL A 116 9.64 -7.77 -8.35
C VAL A 116 8.31 -7.23 -7.87
N HIS A 117 8.24 -6.83 -6.59
CA HIS A 117 7.12 -6.09 -6.02
C HIS A 117 7.52 -5.48 -4.68
N THR A 118 6.68 -4.57 -4.20
CA THR A 118 6.75 -4.00 -2.86
C THR A 118 5.54 -4.46 -2.05
N GLU A 119 5.76 -4.88 -0.82
CA GLU A 119 4.73 -5.08 0.20
C GLU A 119 4.76 -3.92 1.19
N ALA A 120 3.58 -3.48 1.64
CA ALA A 120 3.46 -2.47 2.68
C ALA A 120 2.30 -2.83 3.60
N GLY A 121 2.33 -2.34 4.84
CA GLY A 121 1.28 -2.61 5.80
C GLY A 121 1.39 -1.72 7.04
N GLY A 122 0.49 -1.95 7.97
CA GLY A 122 0.32 -1.18 9.20
C GLY A 122 -1.02 -1.45 9.84
#